data_AF-A0A9X2D369-F1
#
_entry.id   AF-A0A9X2D369-F1
#
_cell.length_a   1.000
_cell.length_b   1.000
_cell.length_c   1.000
_cell.angle_alpha   90.00
_cell.angle_beta   90.00
_cell.angle_gamma   90.00
#
_symmetry.space_group_name_H-M   'P 1'
#
loop_
_entity.id
_entity.type
_entity.pdbx_description
1 polymer ?
#
loop_
_entity_poly.entity_id
_entity_poly.type
_entity_poly.pdbx_seq_one_letter_code
_entity_poly.pdbx_strand_id
1 'polypeptide(L)'
;MTKNQNANNSSIIVSDSAIIVLMIAASIIPLNSYLISICFLGLPHVLYELSYIRKNLIEKIPAKFFLFIMILLFILVITKTINLIISIPNVLIIEIFILILLFLSTLYWRINLILAALVFIVCLGFIVNPFLLLFCLVFLHNLTPWGFLALQKATCKAWVIFLINPVLVFLFAFFFAIDPHYISSTTTQAYLSHYLLSPKLSSLNIAFFAAAIYLQMTHYYFVLNVLPKLSVTPIKTNKIQLIFFTLIGIGFILFFKYGKLLYSIVAMFHAYLEIPFLFYLLGVKAQVIQPASRQSMSPSNG
;
A
#
# COMPACT_ATOMS: atom_id res chain seq x y z
N MET A 1 10.61 25.43 32.63
CA MET A 1 10.15 26.14 31.41
C MET A 1 10.25 25.20 30.21
N THR A 2 9.26 24.33 30.03
CA THR A 2 9.15 23.43 28.88
C THR A 2 8.51 24.20 27.72
N LYS A 3 9.33 24.52 26.71
CA LYS A 3 8.88 25.21 25.50
C LYS A 3 7.68 24.48 24.89
N ASN A 4 6.55 25.16 24.91
CA ASN A 4 5.29 24.79 24.28
C ASN A 4 5.42 24.99 22.75
N GLN A 5 6.35 24.27 22.11
CA GLN A 5 6.75 24.47 20.71
C GLN A 5 6.03 23.57 19.69
N ASN A 6 5.08 22.72 20.12
CA ASN A 6 4.67 21.57 19.29
C ASN A 6 3.26 21.62 18.69
N ALA A 7 2.57 22.78 18.68
CA ALA A 7 1.24 22.88 18.07
C ALA A 7 1.20 23.54 16.67
N ASN A 8 2.25 24.28 16.27
CA ASN A 8 2.20 25.10 15.04
C ASN A 8 2.89 24.50 13.79
N ASN A 9 3.44 23.28 13.86
CA ASN A 9 4.30 22.73 12.78
C ASN A 9 3.77 21.44 12.09
N SER A 10 2.52 21.04 12.29
CA SER A 10 2.01 19.77 11.73
C SER A 10 1.29 19.90 10.39
N SER A 11 1.46 21.01 9.65
CA SER A 11 1.24 20.94 8.21
C SER A 11 2.39 20.12 7.62
N ILE A 12 2.22 18.80 7.56
CA ILE A 12 3.01 17.98 6.65
C ILE A 12 2.84 18.67 5.29
N ILE A 13 3.89 19.37 4.85
CA ILE A 13 3.88 20.04 3.55
C ILE A 13 4.01 18.91 2.53
N VAL A 14 2.87 18.30 2.22
CA VAL A 14 2.71 17.63 0.95
C VAL A 14 2.89 18.75 -0.07
N SER A 15 3.93 18.65 -0.88
CA SER A 15 4.15 19.63 -1.94
C SER A 15 2.98 19.51 -2.91
N ASP A 16 2.07 20.50 -2.90
CA ASP A 16 0.90 20.51 -3.79
C ASP A 16 1.33 20.31 -5.26
N SER A 17 2.51 20.84 -5.63
CA SER A 17 3.13 20.62 -6.95
C SER A 17 3.43 19.16 -7.28
N ALA A 18 3.89 18.35 -6.30
CA ALA A 18 4.19 16.94 -6.55
C ALA A 18 2.89 16.17 -6.86
N ILE A 19 1.83 16.40 -6.09
CA ILE A 19 0.53 15.76 -6.33
C ILE A 19 -0.03 16.15 -7.69
N ILE A 20 0.06 17.43 -8.07
CA ILE A 20 -0.36 17.89 -9.40
C ILE A 20 0.43 17.18 -10.51
N VAL A 21 1.76 17.04 -10.38
CA VAL A 21 2.58 16.30 -11.36
C VAL A 21 2.14 14.84 -11.46
N LEU A 22 1.85 14.17 -10.34
CA LEU A 22 1.35 12.79 -10.34
C LEU A 22 -0.02 12.68 -11.02
N MET A 23 -0.93 13.63 -10.77
CA MET A 23 -2.23 13.68 -11.43
C MET A 23 -2.07 13.83 -12.95
N ILE A 24 -1.27 14.80 -13.40
CA ILE A 24 -1.03 15.04 -14.83
C ILE A 24 -0.41 13.82 -15.49
N ALA A 25 0.62 13.23 -14.89
CA ALA A 25 1.30 12.04 -15.43
C ALA A 25 0.33 10.86 -15.55
N ALA A 26 -0.43 10.55 -14.49
CA ALA A 26 -1.39 9.45 -14.51
C ALA A 26 -2.56 9.70 -15.47
N SER A 27 -2.97 10.95 -15.68
CA SER A 27 -4.06 11.27 -16.62
C SER A 27 -3.63 11.22 -18.09
N ILE A 28 -2.46 11.75 -18.44
CA ILE A 28 -2.04 11.89 -19.84
C ILE A 28 -1.36 10.60 -20.33
N ILE A 29 -0.49 10.01 -19.50
CA ILE A 29 0.32 8.84 -19.84
C ILE A 29 0.23 7.73 -18.77
N PRO A 30 -0.97 7.17 -18.52
CA PRO A 30 -1.20 6.19 -17.45
C PRO A 30 -0.36 4.90 -17.59
N LEU A 31 -0.18 4.38 -18.79
CA LEU A 31 0.55 3.11 -19.03
C LEU A 31 2.05 3.28 -18.77
N ASN A 32 2.63 4.38 -19.24
CA ASN A 32 4.04 4.69 -18.95
C ASN A 32 4.25 5.05 -17.48
N SER A 33 3.31 5.78 -16.87
CA SER A 33 3.36 6.10 -15.44
C SER A 33 3.32 4.84 -14.58
N TYR A 34 2.46 3.87 -14.94
CA TYR A 34 2.44 2.54 -14.33
C TYR A 34 3.79 1.83 -14.44
N LEU A 35 4.35 1.74 -15.65
CA LEU A 35 5.63 1.07 -15.89
C LEU A 35 6.77 1.72 -15.12
N ILE A 36 6.90 3.05 -15.17
CA ILE A 36 7.99 3.77 -14.49
C ILE A 36 7.86 3.62 -12.97
N SER A 37 6.64 3.80 -12.44
CA SER A 37 6.41 3.72 -11.00
C SER A 37 6.68 2.32 -10.44
N ILE A 38 6.20 1.25 -11.10
CA ILE A 38 6.45 -0.11 -10.62
C ILE A 38 7.94 -0.49 -10.70
N CYS A 39 8.65 -0.07 -11.75
CA CYS A 39 10.07 -0.40 -11.93
C CYS A 39 10.95 0.30 -10.89
N PHE A 40 10.74 1.61 -10.69
CA PHE A 40 11.67 2.41 -9.87
C PHE A 40 11.20 2.64 -8.45
N LEU A 41 9.89 2.56 -8.16
CA LEU A 41 9.33 2.84 -6.84
C LEU A 41 8.71 1.59 -6.19
N GLY A 42 8.48 0.53 -6.96
CA GLY A 42 7.93 -0.74 -6.50
C GLY A 42 8.75 -1.42 -5.39
N LEU A 43 10.04 -1.68 -5.56
CA LEU A 43 10.82 -2.26 -4.46
C LEU A 43 11.13 -1.26 -3.33
N PRO A 44 11.48 0.02 -3.63
CA PRO A 44 11.77 0.99 -2.58
C PRO A 44 10.62 1.22 -1.61
N HIS A 45 9.37 1.33 -2.09
CA HIS A 45 8.24 1.62 -1.19
C HIS A 45 8.04 0.48 -0.18
N VAL A 46 8.04 -0.78 -0.63
CA VAL A 46 7.89 -1.94 0.25
C VAL A 46 8.91 -1.91 1.39
N LEU A 47 10.19 -1.64 1.08
CA LEU A 47 11.24 -1.60 2.11
C LEU A 47 11.06 -0.44 3.09
N TYR A 48 10.64 0.71 2.59
CA TYR A 48 10.38 1.89 3.41
C TYR A 48 9.18 1.69 4.34
N GLU A 49 8.12 1.09 3.83
CA GLU A 49 6.90 0.81 4.59
C GLU A 49 7.13 -0.25 5.65
N LEU A 50 7.80 -1.36 5.30
CA LEU A 50 8.21 -2.38 6.28
C LEU A 50 9.12 -1.79 7.36
N SER A 51 10.03 -0.89 6.99
CA SER A 51 10.87 -0.16 7.96
C SER A 51 10.04 0.74 8.87
N TYR A 52 9.02 1.41 8.32
CA TYR A 52 8.09 2.24 9.08
C TYR A 52 7.25 1.39 10.05
N ILE A 53 6.67 0.27 9.59
CA ILE A 53 5.92 -0.68 10.43
C ILE A 53 6.80 -1.17 11.57
N ARG A 54 8.02 -1.63 11.27
CA ARG A 54 8.98 -2.10 12.29
C ARG A 54 9.27 -1.03 13.34
N LYS A 55 9.49 0.22 12.93
CA LYS A 55 9.92 1.30 13.84
C LYS A 55 8.79 1.91 14.67
N ASN A 56 7.55 1.89 14.18
CA ASN A 56 6.45 2.67 14.79
C ASN A 56 5.26 1.82 15.23
N LEU A 57 5.12 0.61 14.68
CA LEU A 57 3.91 -0.21 14.84
C LEU A 57 4.19 -1.57 15.49
N ILE A 58 5.37 -2.18 15.29
CA ILE A 58 5.62 -3.55 15.75
C ILE A 58 5.47 -3.73 17.27
N GLU A 59 5.84 -2.71 18.06
CA GLU A 59 5.69 -2.73 19.52
C GLU A 59 4.21 -2.71 19.97
N LYS A 60 3.31 -2.26 19.10
CA LYS A 60 1.86 -2.21 19.34
C LYS A 60 1.16 -3.50 18.91
N ILE A 61 1.88 -4.42 18.29
CA ILE A 61 1.35 -5.64 17.68
C ILE A 61 1.81 -6.84 18.53
N PRO A 62 0.89 -7.71 19.02
CA PRO A 62 1.29 -8.89 19.77
C PRO A 62 2.23 -9.78 18.95
N ALA A 63 3.36 -10.18 19.52
CA ALA A 63 4.37 -10.98 18.81
C ALA A 63 3.79 -12.29 18.22
N LYS A 64 2.85 -12.93 18.93
CA LYS A 64 2.15 -14.14 18.47
C LYS A 64 1.30 -13.89 17.22
N PHE A 65 0.59 -12.76 17.16
CA PHE A 65 -0.21 -12.36 16.00
C PHE A 65 0.69 -12.06 14.80
N PHE A 66 1.79 -11.31 15.02
CA PHE A 66 2.78 -11.05 13.98
C PHE A 66 3.37 -12.35 13.42
N LEU A 67 3.81 -13.26 14.30
CA LEU A 67 4.34 -14.56 13.89
C LEU A 67 3.32 -15.38 13.07
N PHE A 68 2.07 -15.41 13.51
CA PHE A 68 1.00 -16.11 12.80
C PHE A 68 0.77 -15.57 11.38
N ILE A 69 0.69 -14.24 11.23
CA ILE A 69 0.60 -13.60 9.92
C ILE A 69 1.81 -13.95 9.04
N MET A 70 3.02 -13.87 9.59
CA MET A 70 4.23 -14.19 8.84
C MET A 70 4.27 -15.64 8.36
N ILE A 71 3.80 -16.60 9.16
CA ILE A 71 3.68 -18.01 8.76
C ILE A 71 2.71 -18.16 7.59
N LEU A 72 1.52 -17.57 7.68
CA LEU A 72 0.50 -17.63 6.62
C LEU A 72 1.01 -17.02 5.31
N LEU A 73 1.65 -15.85 5.38
CA LEU A 73 2.23 -15.18 4.21
C LEU A 73 3.41 -15.97 3.62
N PHE A 74 4.24 -16.60 4.45
CA PHE A 74 5.35 -17.42 3.98
C PHE A 74 4.85 -18.66 3.22
N ILE A 75 3.81 -19.33 3.73
CA ILE A 75 3.15 -20.43 3.02
C ILE A 75 2.69 -19.94 1.64
N LEU A 76 2.02 -18.80 1.58
CA LEU A 76 1.52 -18.25 0.32
C LEU A 76 2.65 -17.88 -0.65
N VAL A 77 3.74 -17.30 -0.17
CA VAL A 77 4.94 -17.00 -0.99
C VAL A 77 5.54 -18.29 -1.57
N ILE A 78 5.67 -19.35 -0.77
CA ILE A 78 6.13 -20.65 -1.26
C ILE A 78 5.17 -21.20 -2.32
N THR A 79 3.87 -21.23 -2.04
CA THR A 79 2.86 -21.73 -2.99
C THR A 79 2.92 -20.97 -4.31
N LYS A 80 2.99 -19.63 -4.29
CA LYS A 80 3.06 -18.82 -5.50
C LYS A 80 4.38 -19.01 -6.25
N THR A 81 5.50 -19.17 -5.54
CA THR A 81 6.82 -19.43 -6.14
C THR A 81 6.83 -20.80 -6.83
N ILE A 82 6.33 -21.85 -6.17
CA ILE A 82 6.19 -23.17 -6.79
C ILE A 82 5.26 -23.08 -8.01
N ASN A 83 4.16 -22.34 -7.90
CA ASN A 83 3.22 -22.14 -9.00
C ASN A 83 3.82 -21.45 -10.24
N LEU A 84 4.94 -20.71 -10.09
CA LEU A 84 5.68 -20.17 -11.24
C LEU A 84 6.46 -21.24 -12.01
N ILE A 85 6.84 -22.33 -11.35
CA ILE A 85 7.64 -23.43 -11.92
C ILE A 85 6.71 -24.56 -12.37
N ILE A 86 5.76 -24.93 -11.53
CA ILE A 86 4.83 -26.04 -11.71
C ILE A 86 3.42 -25.51 -11.43
N SER A 87 2.55 -25.51 -12.44
CA SER A 87 1.18 -25.05 -12.29
C SER A 87 0.43 -25.85 -11.22
N ILE A 88 0.07 -25.20 -10.12
CA ILE A 88 -0.70 -25.80 -9.02
C ILE A 88 -2.19 -25.62 -9.34
N PRO A 89 -2.97 -26.72 -9.45
CA PRO A 89 -4.41 -26.59 -9.64
C PRO A 89 -5.03 -25.85 -8.44
N ASN A 90 -5.99 -24.97 -8.71
CA ASN A 90 -6.75 -24.26 -7.67
C ASN A 90 -5.92 -23.35 -6.75
N VAL A 91 -4.77 -22.84 -7.20
CA VAL A 91 -3.93 -21.90 -6.41
C VAL A 91 -4.71 -20.68 -5.88
N LEU A 92 -5.71 -20.20 -6.63
CA LEU A 92 -6.58 -19.10 -6.21
C LEU A 92 -7.43 -19.44 -4.97
N ILE A 93 -7.89 -20.69 -4.84
CA ILE A 93 -8.66 -21.14 -3.67
C ILE A 93 -7.77 -21.13 -2.43
N ILE A 94 -6.51 -21.58 -2.56
CA ILE A 94 -5.52 -21.53 -1.47
C ILE A 94 -5.27 -20.08 -1.05
N GLU A 95 -5.11 -19.17 -2.02
CA GLU A 95 -4.90 -17.74 -1.77
C GLU A 95 -6.09 -17.10 -1.04
N ILE A 96 -7.31 -17.33 -1.49
CA ILE A 96 -8.53 -16.84 -0.84
C ILE A 96 -8.67 -17.41 0.58
N PHE A 97 -8.38 -18.69 0.77
CA PHE A 97 -8.43 -19.32 2.09
C PHE A 97 -7.43 -18.67 3.07
N ILE A 98 -6.19 -18.44 2.63
CA ILE A 98 -5.17 -17.76 3.44
C ILE A 98 -5.60 -16.32 3.75
N LEU A 99 -6.17 -15.59 2.80
CA LEU A 99 -6.71 -14.25 3.02
C LEU A 99 -7.80 -14.24 4.09
N ILE A 100 -8.77 -15.16 4.01
CA ILE A 100 -9.82 -15.30 5.03
C ILE A 100 -9.20 -15.56 6.41
N LEU A 101 -8.20 -16.44 6.52
CA LEU A 101 -7.50 -16.69 7.78
C LEU A 101 -6.77 -15.44 8.30
N LEU A 102 -6.14 -14.66 7.43
CA LEU A 102 -5.49 -13.40 7.80
C LEU A 102 -6.53 -12.43 8.40
N PHE A 103 -7.69 -12.25 7.76
CA PHE A 103 -8.74 -11.38 8.30
C PHE A 103 -9.35 -11.91 9.60
N LEU A 104 -9.66 -13.20 9.69
CA LEU A 104 -10.17 -13.81 10.92
C LEU A 104 -9.18 -13.71 12.08
N SER A 105 -7.88 -13.78 11.80
CA SER A 105 -6.86 -13.58 12.82
C SER A 105 -6.95 -12.18 13.43
N THR A 106 -7.24 -11.14 12.64
CA THR A 106 -7.42 -9.78 13.20
C THR A 106 -8.55 -9.72 14.23
N LEU A 107 -9.64 -10.47 14.02
CA LEU A 107 -10.74 -10.59 14.97
C LEU A 107 -10.37 -11.39 16.21
N TYR A 108 -9.66 -12.50 16.06
CA TYR A 108 -9.26 -13.34 17.18
C TYR A 108 -8.43 -12.56 18.20
N TRP A 109 -7.44 -11.79 17.73
CA TRP A 109 -6.63 -10.95 18.61
C TRP A 109 -7.31 -9.64 19.02
N ARG A 110 -8.42 -9.27 18.38
CA ARG A 110 -9.16 -8.05 18.69
C ARG A 110 -10.62 -8.11 18.27
N ILE A 111 -11.51 -8.25 19.25
CA ILE A 111 -12.95 -8.26 18.99
C ILE A 111 -13.50 -6.84 19.10
N ASN A 112 -14.02 -6.32 17.98
CA ASN A 112 -14.80 -5.07 17.91
C ASN A 112 -15.90 -5.26 16.86
N LEU A 113 -17.12 -4.77 17.13
CA LEU A 113 -18.26 -4.88 16.23
C LEU A 113 -17.98 -4.31 14.83
N ILE A 114 -17.30 -3.15 14.74
CA ILE A 114 -16.95 -2.53 13.45
C ILE A 114 -15.98 -3.44 12.69
N LEU A 115 -14.95 -3.95 13.38
CA LEU A 115 -13.98 -4.86 12.77
C LEU A 115 -14.65 -6.18 12.34
N ALA A 116 -15.57 -6.72 13.15
CA ALA A 116 -16.34 -7.92 12.82
C ALA A 116 -17.20 -7.71 11.59
N ALA A 117 -17.89 -6.57 11.49
CA ALA A 117 -18.65 -6.21 10.30
C ALA A 117 -17.75 -6.07 9.06
N LEU A 118 -16.60 -5.40 9.18
CA LEU A 118 -15.64 -5.25 8.07
C LEU A 118 -15.10 -6.61 7.60
N VAL A 119 -14.64 -7.46 8.52
CA VAL A 119 -14.15 -8.80 8.19
C VAL A 119 -15.26 -9.67 7.60
N PHE A 120 -16.48 -9.59 8.13
CA PHE A 120 -17.63 -10.29 7.56
C PHE A 120 -17.92 -9.85 6.12
N ILE A 121 -17.95 -8.54 5.86
CA ILE A 121 -18.16 -7.99 4.50
C ILE A 121 -17.07 -8.48 3.54
N VAL A 122 -15.81 -8.48 3.98
CA VAL A 122 -14.67 -8.97 3.18
C VAL A 122 -14.82 -10.47 2.92
N CYS A 123 -15.09 -11.30 3.93
CA CYS A 123 -15.29 -12.74 3.74
C CYS A 123 -16.48 -13.04 2.81
N LEU A 124 -17.59 -12.31 2.98
CA LEU A 124 -18.76 -12.43 2.11
C LEU A 124 -18.42 -12.05 0.67
N GLY A 125 -17.63 -10.98 0.47
CA GLY A 125 -17.15 -10.58 -0.86
C GLY A 125 -16.32 -11.68 -1.54
N PHE A 126 -15.49 -12.41 -0.81
CA PHE A 126 -14.73 -13.55 -1.37
C PHE A 126 -15.64 -14.69 -1.83
N ILE A 127 -16.77 -14.91 -1.14
CA ILE A 127 -17.74 -15.95 -1.49
C ILE A 127 -18.59 -15.52 -2.69
N VAL A 128 -19.05 -14.27 -2.72
CA VAL A 128 -19.97 -13.77 -3.76
C VAL A 128 -19.24 -13.45 -5.06
N ASN A 129 -18.14 -12.71 -4.98
CA ASN A 129 -17.36 -12.28 -6.15
C ASN A 129 -15.91 -11.96 -5.76
N PRO A 130 -15.02 -12.96 -5.68
CA PRO A 130 -13.64 -12.77 -5.22
C PRO A 130 -12.86 -11.80 -6.10
N PHE A 131 -13.18 -11.74 -7.39
CA PHE A 131 -12.54 -10.85 -8.35
C PHE A 131 -12.85 -9.37 -8.07
N LEU A 132 -14.13 -9.05 -7.86
CA LEU A 132 -14.53 -7.69 -7.49
C LEU A 132 -13.94 -7.29 -6.13
N LEU A 133 -13.90 -8.22 -5.17
CA LEU A 133 -13.29 -7.92 -3.89
C LEU A 133 -11.79 -7.68 -4.00
N LEU A 134 -11.04 -8.51 -4.73
CA LEU A 134 -9.60 -8.30 -4.96
C LEU A 134 -9.35 -6.94 -5.63
N PHE A 135 -10.21 -6.56 -6.58
CA PHE A 135 -10.20 -5.22 -7.15
C PHE A 135 -10.40 -4.14 -6.07
N CYS A 136 -11.41 -4.26 -5.22
CA CYS A 136 -11.62 -3.31 -4.11
C CYS A 136 -10.44 -3.27 -3.13
N LEU A 137 -9.83 -4.42 -2.81
CA LEU A 137 -8.64 -4.49 -1.95
C LEU A 137 -7.43 -3.83 -2.60
N VAL A 138 -7.35 -3.84 -3.94
CA VAL A 138 -6.34 -3.11 -4.69
C VAL A 138 -6.49 -1.60 -4.48
N PHE A 139 -7.70 -1.06 -4.47
CA PHE A 139 -7.91 0.34 -4.11
C PHE A 139 -7.62 0.59 -2.64
N LEU A 140 -8.08 -0.31 -1.76
CA LEU A 140 -7.94 -0.16 -0.32
C LEU A 140 -6.47 -0.15 0.14
N HIS A 141 -5.59 -0.96 -0.46
CA HIS A 141 -4.16 -0.90 -0.11
C HIS A 141 -3.55 0.44 -0.50
N ASN A 142 -3.98 1.06 -1.60
CA ASN A 142 -3.47 2.39 -1.95
C ASN A 142 -3.92 3.49 -0.96
N LEU A 143 -4.90 3.18 -0.10
CA LEU A 143 -5.33 4.03 1.01
C LEU A 143 -4.57 3.76 2.32
N THR A 144 -3.68 2.75 2.39
CA THR A 144 -2.90 2.45 3.61
C THR A 144 -2.14 3.67 4.17
N PRO A 145 -1.54 4.57 3.35
CA PRO A 145 -0.84 5.72 3.89
C PRO A 145 -1.79 6.70 4.57
N TRP A 146 -3.04 6.82 4.11
CA TRP A 146 -4.05 7.62 4.80
C TRP A 146 -4.34 7.04 6.19
N GLY A 147 -4.43 5.72 6.32
CA GLY A 147 -4.53 5.05 7.62
C GLY A 147 -3.36 5.41 8.55
N PHE A 148 -2.13 5.40 8.05
CA PHE A 148 -0.95 5.81 8.83
C PHE A 148 -0.94 7.29 9.19
N LEU A 149 -1.40 8.18 8.30
CA LEU A 149 -1.59 9.60 8.62
C LEU A 149 -2.64 9.80 9.72
N ALA A 150 -3.71 9.00 9.71
CA ALA A 150 -4.74 9.03 10.75
C ALA A 150 -4.17 8.67 12.12
N LEU A 151 -3.32 7.64 12.19
CA LEU A 151 -2.62 7.27 13.43
C LEU A 151 -1.72 8.41 13.96
N GLN A 152 -1.20 9.25 13.07
CA GLN A 152 -0.36 10.42 13.41
C GLN A 152 -1.15 11.74 13.52
N LYS A 153 -2.49 11.70 13.47
CA LYS A 153 -3.38 12.88 13.50
C LYS A 153 -3.09 13.91 12.40
N ALA A 154 -2.63 13.46 11.23
CA ALA A 154 -2.21 14.31 10.12
C ALA A 154 -3.12 14.17 8.87
N THR A 155 -4.44 14.15 9.06
CA THR A 155 -5.42 13.79 8.02
C THR A 155 -6.14 14.95 7.35
N CYS A 156 -5.92 16.19 7.80
CA CYS A 156 -6.76 17.36 7.48
C CYS A 156 -7.06 17.57 5.98
N LYS A 157 -6.18 17.09 5.07
CA LYS A 157 -6.38 17.15 3.61
C LYS A 157 -6.22 15.82 2.88
N ALA A 158 -6.03 14.71 3.59
CA ALA A 158 -5.76 13.42 2.96
C ALA A 158 -6.94 12.94 2.10
N TRP A 159 -8.17 13.23 2.51
CA TRP A 159 -9.37 12.85 1.76
C TRP A 159 -9.42 13.49 0.35
N VAL A 160 -8.90 14.71 0.16
CA VAL A 160 -8.82 15.34 -1.17
C VAL A 160 -7.90 14.52 -2.08
N ILE A 161 -6.72 14.17 -1.56
CA ILE A 161 -5.67 13.45 -2.29
C ILE A 161 -6.11 12.03 -2.64
N PHE A 162 -6.76 11.33 -1.70
CA PHE A 162 -7.08 9.90 -1.83
C PHE A 162 -8.50 9.61 -2.33
N LEU A 163 -9.44 10.57 -2.30
CA LEU A 163 -10.82 10.38 -2.78
C LEU A 163 -11.20 11.32 -3.92
N ILE A 164 -10.94 12.62 -3.83
CA ILE A 164 -11.32 13.57 -4.90
C ILE A 164 -10.39 13.43 -6.11
N ASN A 165 -9.07 13.48 -5.90
CA ASN A 165 -8.12 13.51 -7.00
C ASN A 165 -8.19 12.28 -7.93
N PRO A 166 -8.40 11.03 -7.45
CA PRO A 166 -8.60 9.89 -8.36
C PRO A 166 -9.81 10.07 -9.29
N VAL A 167 -10.88 10.72 -8.83
CA VAL A 167 -12.07 11.04 -9.66
C VAL A 167 -11.71 12.09 -10.71
N LEU A 168 -10.94 13.11 -10.35
CA LEU A 168 -10.44 14.09 -11.32
C LEU A 168 -9.52 13.44 -12.35
N VAL A 169 -8.59 12.58 -11.90
CA VAL A 169 -7.67 11.84 -12.79
C VAL A 169 -8.45 10.94 -13.75
N PHE A 170 -9.48 10.25 -13.26
CA PHE A 170 -10.40 9.47 -14.08
C PHE A 170 -11.03 10.33 -15.18
N LEU A 171 -11.62 11.47 -14.80
CA LEU A 171 -12.29 12.37 -15.75
C LEU A 171 -11.30 12.90 -16.80
N PHE A 172 -10.11 13.35 -16.39
CA PHE A 172 -9.09 13.82 -17.33
C PHE A 172 -8.59 12.71 -18.24
N ALA A 173 -8.29 11.52 -17.71
CA ALA A 173 -7.81 10.39 -18.51
C ALA A 173 -8.85 9.92 -19.53
N PHE A 174 -10.14 9.98 -19.18
CA PHE A 174 -11.23 9.60 -20.09
C PHE A 174 -11.21 10.40 -21.39
N PHE A 175 -10.84 11.68 -21.32
CA PHE A 175 -10.80 12.58 -22.49
C PHE A 175 -9.40 12.79 -23.07
N PHE A 176 -8.34 12.68 -22.28
CA PHE A 176 -7.00 13.16 -22.64
C PHE A 176 -5.88 12.11 -22.58
N ALA A 177 -6.15 10.85 -22.23
CA ALA A 177 -5.11 9.82 -22.22
C ALA A 177 -4.61 9.54 -23.65
N ILE A 178 -3.29 9.64 -23.87
CA ILE A 178 -2.68 9.51 -25.21
C ILE A 178 -1.82 8.26 -25.38
N ASP A 179 -1.21 7.75 -24.30
CA ASP A 179 -0.26 6.63 -24.41
C ASP A 179 -0.84 5.28 -24.88
N PRO A 180 -2.14 4.96 -24.78
CA PRO A 180 -2.66 3.72 -25.36
C PRO A 180 -2.55 3.66 -26.89
N HIS A 181 -2.39 4.81 -27.56
CA HIS A 181 -2.20 4.89 -29.02
C HIS A 181 -0.77 4.61 -29.48
N TYR A 182 0.21 4.77 -28.59
CA TYR A 182 1.64 4.59 -28.91
C TYR A 182 2.18 3.24 -28.44
N ILE A 183 1.40 2.48 -27.67
CA ILE A 183 1.77 1.19 -27.10
C ILE A 183 0.97 0.09 -27.82
N SER A 184 1.61 -1.04 -28.12
CA SER A 184 0.94 -2.16 -28.77
C SER A 184 -0.27 -2.63 -27.95
N SER A 185 -1.35 -3.03 -28.63
CA SER A 185 -2.58 -3.50 -27.98
C SER A 185 -2.32 -4.65 -27.00
N THR A 186 -1.43 -5.58 -27.35
CA THR A 186 -1.00 -6.70 -26.50
C THR A 186 -0.34 -6.22 -25.21
N THR A 187 0.57 -5.24 -25.31
CA THR A 187 1.24 -4.65 -24.12
C THR A 187 0.24 -3.88 -23.27
N THR A 188 -0.62 -3.08 -23.88
CA THR A 188 -1.67 -2.33 -23.18
C THR A 188 -2.61 -3.26 -22.42
N GLN A 189 -3.07 -4.34 -23.05
CA GLN A 189 -3.92 -5.34 -22.39
C GLN A 189 -3.19 -6.05 -21.24
N ALA A 190 -1.88 -6.30 -21.39
CA ALA A 190 -1.05 -6.88 -20.34
C ALA A 190 -0.84 -5.94 -19.14
N TYR A 191 -0.89 -4.63 -19.34
CA TYR A 191 -0.85 -3.64 -18.25
C TYR A 191 -2.22 -3.50 -17.60
N LEU A 192 -3.27 -3.33 -18.40
CA LEU A 192 -4.65 -3.20 -17.91
C LEU A 192 -5.09 -4.39 -17.09
N SER A 193 -4.70 -5.62 -17.47
CA SER A 193 -5.04 -6.84 -16.75
C SER A 193 -4.48 -6.92 -15.34
N HIS A 194 -3.57 -6.02 -14.95
CA HIS A 194 -3.12 -5.93 -13.56
C HIS A 194 -4.21 -5.35 -12.65
N TYR A 195 -4.99 -4.39 -13.14
CA TYR A 195 -6.04 -3.72 -12.35
C TYR A 195 -7.45 -4.09 -12.78
N LEU A 196 -7.65 -4.55 -14.01
CA LEU A 196 -8.99 -4.76 -14.58
C LEU A 196 -9.22 -6.22 -14.94
N LEU A 197 -10.37 -6.74 -14.54
CA LEU A 197 -10.80 -8.11 -14.82
C LEU A 197 -11.09 -8.36 -16.31
N SER A 198 -11.63 -7.35 -16.99
CA SER A 198 -11.94 -7.38 -18.42
C SER A 198 -11.16 -6.26 -19.11
N PRO A 199 -9.89 -6.51 -19.49
CA PRO A 199 -8.99 -5.48 -20.00
C PRO A 199 -9.26 -5.12 -21.47
N LYS A 200 -10.54 -5.02 -21.86
CA LYS A 200 -10.90 -4.51 -23.20
C LYS A 200 -10.41 -3.08 -23.33
N LEU A 201 -9.81 -2.75 -24.46
CA LEU A 201 -9.35 -1.38 -24.71
C LEU A 201 -10.57 -0.48 -24.91
N SER A 202 -10.84 0.38 -23.93
CA SER A 202 -11.89 1.39 -23.98
C SER A 202 -11.45 2.60 -23.15
N SER A 203 -11.91 3.80 -23.51
CA SER A 203 -11.57 5.03 -22.76
C SER A 203 -11.99 4.92 -21.28
N LEU A 204 -13.10 4.22 -21.02
CA LEU A 204 -13.57 3.94 -19.66
C LEU A 204 -12.57 3.10 -18.86
N ASN A 205 -12.07 2.01 -19.45
CA ASN A 205 -11.10 1.14 -18.80
C ASN A 205 -9.76 1.86 -18.59
N ILE A 206 -9.31 2.65 -19.57
CA ILE A 206 -8.11 3.49 -19.42
C ILE A 206 -8.29 4.51 -18.28
N ALA A 207 -9.47 5.13 -18.16
CA ALA A 207 -9.74 6.08 -17.09
C ALA A 207 -9.72 5.45 -15.69
N PHE A 208 -10.33 4.26 -15.52
CA PHE A 208 -10.25 3.50 -14.27
C PHE A 208 -8.82 3.11 -13.93
N PHE A 209 -8.08 2.63 -14.93
CA PHE A 209 -6.67 2.30 -14.77
C PHE A 209 -5.86 3.54 -14.36
N ALA A 210 -6.03 4.68 -15.02
CA ALA A 210 -5.37 5.93 -14.69
C ALA A 210 -5.61 6.37 -13.23
N ALA A 211 -6.85 6.27 -12.74
CA ALA A 211 -7.18 6.57 -11.35
C ALA A 211 -6.46 5.63 -10.36
N ALA A 212 -6.38 4.33 -10.69
CA ALA A 212 -5.61 3.37 -9.90
C ALA A 212 -4.11 3.66 -9.91
N ILE A 213 -3.55 4.04 -11.07
CA ILE A 213 -2.14 4.43 -11.19
C ILE A 213 -1.83 5.69 -10.39
N TYR A 214 -2.71 6.69 -10.43
CA TYR A 214 -2.55 7.87 -9.58
C TYR A 214 -2.53 7.50 -8.09
N LEU A 215 -3.44 6.63 -7.65
CA LEU A 215 -3.46 6.14 -6.27
C LEU A 215 -2.17 5.38 -5.91
N GLN A 216 -1.67 4.53 -6.80
CA GLN A 216 -0.40 3.82 -6.65
C GLN A 216 0.79 4.77 -6.52
N MET A 217 0.92 5.74 -7.43
CA MET A 217 2.01 6.72 -7.40
C MET A 217 1.93 7.62 -6.17
N THR A 218 0.72 8.00 -5.77
CA THR A 218 0.48 8.78 -4.54
C THR A 218 0.86 7.97 -3.32
N HIS A 219 0.46 6.70 -3.25
CA HIS A 219 0.87 5.79 -2.19
C HIS A 219 2.42 5.75 -2.10
N TYR A 220 3.12 5.53 -3.23
CA TYR A 220 4.59 5.53 -3.25
C TYR A 220 5.18 6.86 -2.77
N TYR A 221 4.63 7.99 -3.22
CA TYR A 221 5.09 9.30 -2.80
C TYR A 221 4.97 9.46 -1.27
N PHE A 222 3.84 9.07 -0.67
CA PHE A 222 3.65 9.18 0.77
C PHE A 222 4.58 8.24 1.54
N VAL A 223 4.71 7.00 1.12
CA VAL A 223 5.57 6.00 1.78
C VAL A 223 7.05 6.39 1.71
N LEU A 224 7.50 6.95 0.59
CA LEU A 224 8.91 7.31 0.38
C LEU A 224 9.29 8.69 0.92
N ASN A 225 8.37 9.66 0.88
CA ASN A 225 8.70 11.07 1.21
C ASN A 225 8.03 11.60 2.48
N VAL A 226 6.86 11.08 2.85
CA VAL A 226 6.06 11.59 3.97
C VAL A 226 6.26 10.74 5.22
N LEU A 227 6.01 9.43 5.15
CA LEU A 227 6.11 8.52 6.31
C LEU A 227 7.49 8.53 7.00
N PRO A 228 8.64 8.61 6.29
CA PRO A 228 9.95 8.65 6.94
C PRO A 228 10.15 9.84 7.85
N LYS A 229 9.47 10.97 7.55
CA LYS A 229 9.52 12.20 8.35
C LYS A 229 8.62 12.12 9.58
N LEU A 230 7.61 11.25 9.56
CA LEU A 230 6.71 10.99 10.68
C LEU A 230 7.20 9.89 11.62
N SER A 231 8.23 9.15 11.22
CA SER A 231 8.78 8.09 12.06
C SER A 231 9.58 8.67 13.23
N VAL A 232 9.47 8.04 14.40
CA VAL A 232 10.29 8.36 15.59
C VAL A 232 11.78 8.35 15.26
N THR A 233 12.23 7.39 14.44
CA THR A 233 13.60 7.34 13.94
C THR A 233 13.60 7.49 12.42
N PRO A 234 14.23 8.54 11.86
CA PRO A 234 14.16 8.81 10.43
C PRO A 234 14.66 7.61 9.63
N ILE A 235 13.92 7.25 8.58
CA ILE A 235 14.32 6.21 7.62
C ILE A 235 15.13 6.93 6.55
N LYS A 236 16.43 6.61 6.46
CA LYS A 236 17.36 7.21 5.50
C LYS A 236 17.76 6.16 4.47
N THR A 237 17.70 6.51 3.19
CA THR A 237 18.29 5.72 2.11
C THR A 237 19.75 6.15 1.92
N ASN A 238 20.65 5.18 1.91
CA ASN A 238 22.04 5.43 1.58
C ASN A 238 22.26 5.37 0.06
N LYS A 239 23.39 5.90 -0.43
CA LYS A 239 23.70 5.93 -1.87
C LYS A 239 23.75 4.54 -2.49
N ILE A 240 24.22 3.53 -1.75
CA ILE A 240 24.33 2.14 -2.22
C ILE A 240 22.94 1.55 -2.49
N GLN A 241 21.99 1.77 -1.58
CA GLN A 241 20.59 1.36 -1.74
C GLN A 241 19.95 2.05 -2.95
N LEU A 242 20.20 3.35 -3.16
CA LEU A 242 19.70 4.06 -4.32
C LEU A 242 20.24 3.44 -5.62
N ILE A 243 21.55 3.21 -5.71
CA ILE A 243 22.18 2.56 -6.87
C ILE A 243 21.57 1.17 -7.09
N PHE A 244 21.42 0.38 -6.02
CA PHE A 244 20.81 -0.94 -6.08
C PHE A 244 19.37 -0.89 -6.62
N PHE A 245 18.54 0.04 -6.13
CA PHE A 245 17.17 0.21 -6.61
C PHE A 245 17.12 0.66 -8.07
N THR A 246 18.01 1.56 -8.49
CA THR A 246 18.11 1.99 -9.89
C THR A 246 18.51 0.82 -10.79
N LEU A 247 19.50 0.03 -10.40
CA LEU A 247 19.93 -1.14 -11.18
C LEU A 247 18.83 -2.21 -11.27
N ILE A 248 18.12 -2.49 -10.17
CA ILE A 248 16.96 -3.38 -10.19
C ILE A 248 15.85 -2.81 -11.08
N GLY A 249 15.56 -1.52 -11.01
CA GLY A 249 14.54 -0.88 -11.85
C GLY A 249 14.87 -0.97 -13.34
N ILE A 250 16.13 -0.72 -13.72
CA ILE A 250 16.61 -0.90 -15.10
C ILE A 250 16.48 -2.36 -15.51
N GLY A 251 16.94 -3.30 -14.68
CA GLY A 251 16.78 -4.73 -14.93
C GLY A 251 15.31 -5.14 -15.09
N PHE A 252 14.42 -4.57 -14.28
CA PHE A 252 12.99 -4.82 -14.35
C PHE A 252 12.40 -4.34 -15.67
N ILE A 253 12.82 -3.18 -16.19
CA ILE A 253 12.39 -2.69 -17.51
C ILE A 253 12.84 -3.66 -18.60
N LEU A 254 14.11 -4.07 -18.58
CA LEU A 254 14.68 -4.98 -19.59
C LEU A 254 14.03 -6.37 -19.57
N PHE A 255 13.61 -6.84 -18.39
CA PHE A 255 13.04 -8.19 -18.18
C PHE A 255 11.60 -8.14 -17.67
N PHE A 256 10.80 -7.16 -18.09
CA PHE A 256 9.49 -6.83 -17.51
C PHE A 256 8.55 -8.03 -17.40
N LYS A 257 8.50 -8.91 -18.41
CA LYS A 257 7.63 -10.09 -18.41
C LYS A 257 7.90 -11.01 -17.20
N TYR A 258 9.17 -11.30 -16.92
CA TYR A 258 9.57 -12.17 -15.80
C TYR A 258 9.60 -11.40 -14.49
N GLY A 259 10.06 -10.14 -14.53
CA GLY A 259 10.05 -9.24 -13.39
C GLY A 259 8.66 -9.08 -12.79
N LYS A 260 7.63 -8.90 -13.64
CA LYS A 260 6.22 -8.77 -13.21
C LYS A 260 5.75 -9.98 -12.40
N LEU A 261 6.14 -11.20 -12.78
CA LEU A 261 5.76 -12.42 -12.04
C LEU A 261 6.37 -12.44 -10.64
N LEU A 262 7.68 -12.15 -10.53
CA LEU A 262 8.35 -12.08 -9.23
C LEU A 262 7.81 -10.93 -8.37
N TYR A 263 7.61 -9.76 -8.97
CA TYR A 263 7.04 -8.60 -8.28
C TYR A 263 5.63 -8.89 -7.78
N SER A 264 4.82 -9.65 -8.51
CA SER A 264 3.46 -10.01 -8.05
C SER A 264 3.49 -10.75 -6.71
N ILE A 265 4.52 -11.56 -6.44
CA ILE A 265 4.69 -12.25 -5.15
C ILE A 265 5.08 -11.25 -4.06
N VAL A 266 6.00 -10.33 -4.34
CA VAL A 266 6.44 -9.30 -3.39
C VAL A 266 5.29 -8.35 -3.05
N ALA A 267 4.56 -7.87 -4.06
CA ALA A 267 3.41 -6.99 -3.91
C ALA A 267 2.27 -7.67 -3.12
N MET A 268 1.99 -8.95 -3.42
CA MET A 268 1.03 -9.75 -2.66
C MET A 268 1.45 -9.88 -1.19
N PHE A 269 2.70 -10.26 -0.91
CA PHE A 269 3.20 -10.37 0.46
C PHE A 269 3.03 -9.06 1.23
N HIS A 270 3.43 -7.96 0.60
CA HIS A 270 3.34 -6.62 1.17
C HIS A 270 1.88 -6.20 1.44
N ALA A 271 1.01 -6.25 0.43
CA ALA A 271 -0.40 -5.86 0.60
C ALA A 271 -1.11 -6.73 1.65
N TYR A 272 -0.84 -8.04 1.68
CA TYR A 272 -1.49 -8.97 2.60
C TYR A 272 -0.91 -8.91 4.01
N LEU A 273 0.29 -8.34 4.20
CA LEU A 273 0.81 -7.99 5.52
C LEU A 273 0.12 -6.74 6.08
N GLU A 274 -0.09 -5.74 5.23
CA GLU A 274 -0.53 -4.42 5.67
C GLU A 274 -2.00 -4.35 6.04
N ILE A 275 -2.86 -4.93 5.22
CA ILE A 275 -4.30 -4.84 5.42
C ILE A 275 -4.71 -5.43 6.79
N PRO A 276 -4.23 -6.63 7.20
CA PRO A 276 -4.52 -7.16 8.53
C PRO A 276 -3.97 -6.29 9.66
N PHE A 277 -2.78 -5.69 9.49
CA PHE A 277 -2.22 -4.78 10.50
C PHE A 277 -3.05 -3.52 10.65
N LEU A 278 -3.49 -2.90 9.55
CA LEU A 278 -4.39 -1.76 9.61
C LEU A 278 -5.70 -2.11 10.30
N PHE A 279 -6.31 -3.24 9.94
CA PHE A 279 -7.54 -3.73 10.58
C PHE A 279 -7.37 -3.92 12.09
N TYR A 280 -6.26 -4.54 12.50
CA TYR A 280 -5.90 -4.68 13.91
C TYR A 280 -5.72 -3.32 14.60
N LEU A 281 -5.06 -2.36 13.93
CA LEU A 281 -4.74 -1.04 14.48
C LEU A 281 -5.95 -0.09 14.53
N LEU A 282 -6.90 -0.17 13.59
CA LEU A 282 -8.12 0.64 13.58
C LEU A 282 -8.96 0.45 14.84
N GLY A 283 -8.92 -0.75 15.44
CA GLY A 283 -9.61 -1.01 16.70
C GLY A 283 -8.91 -0.43 17.93
N VAL A 284 -7.68 0.11 17.81
CA VAL A 284 -6.98 0.80 18.91
C VAL A 284 -7.71 2.10 19.14
N LYS A 285 -8.60 2.14 20.13
CA LYS A 285 -9.00 3.41 20.74
C LYS A 285 -7.71 4.17 20.97
N ALA A 286 -7.61 5.38 20.45
CA ALA A 286 -6.51 6.29 20.70
C ALA A 286 -6.54 6.67 22.19
N GLN A 287 -6.27 5.71 23.07
CA GLN A 287 -5.90 5.97 24.44
C GLN A 287 -4.69 6.87 24.30
N VAL A 288 -4.88 8.11 24.73
CA VAL A 288 -3.86 9.13 24.74
C VAL A 288 -2.64 8.49 25.38
N ILE A 289 -1.64 8.16 24.56
CA ILE A 289 -0.34 7.72 25.03
C ILE A 289 0.19 8.95 25.74
N GLN A 290 -0.09 9.07 27.04
CA GLN A 290 0.72 9.93 27.88
C GLN A 290 2.11 9.34 27.74
N PRO A 291 3.06 10.04 27.09
CA PRO A 291 4.43 9.56 27.04
C PRO A 291 4.78 9.26 28.48
N ALA A 292 5.11 8.00 28.79
CA ALA A 292 5.37 7.53 30.15
C ALA A 292 6.18 8.63 30.79
N SER A 293 5.52 9.44 31.63
CA SER A 293 6.15 10.60 32.21
C SER A 293 7.32 9.96 32.91
N ARG A 294 8.55 10.29 32.49
CA ARG A 294 9.74 9.89 33.25
C ARG A 294 9.38 10.30 34.66
N GLN A 295 8.99 9.31 35.48
CA GLN A 295 8.97 9.47 36.91
C GLN A 295 10.43 9.75 37.14
N SER A 296 10.75 11.03 37.24
CA SER A 296 12.01 11.49 37.75
C SER A 296 12.13 10.72 39.04
N MET A 297 12.97 9.69 39.05
CA MET A 297 13.46 9.15 40.29
C MET A 297 14.12 10.35 40.93
N SER A 298 13.40 11.02 41.84
CA SER A 298 14.05 11.95 42.73
C SER A 298 15.09 11.09 43.43
N PRO A 299 16.38 11.40 43.37
CA PRO A 299 17.33 10.76 44.25
C PRO A 299 16.77 10.94 45.67
N SER A 300 16.49 9.82 46.34
CA SER A 300 16.21 9.85 47.77
C SER A 300 17.47 10.33 48.43
N ASN A 301 17.53 11.62 48.75
CA ASN A 301 18.57 12.16 49.62
C ASN A 301 18.36 11.51 50.99
N GLY A 302 19.27 10.60 51.34
CA GLY A 302 19.65 10.34 52.72
C GLY A 302 20.58 11.43 53.23
#